data_AF-A0A202ECX9-F1
#
_entry.id   AF-A0A202ECX9-F1
#
_cell.length_a   1.000
_cell.length_b   1.000
_cell.length_c   1.000
_cell.angle_alpha   90.00
_cell.angle_beta   90.00
_cell.angle_gamma   90.00
#
_symmetry.space_group_name_H-M   'P 1'
#
loop_
_entity.id
_entity.type
_entity.pdbx_description
1 polymer ?
#
loop_
_entity_poly.entity_id
_entity_poly.type
_entity_poly.pdbx_seq_one_letter_code
_entity_poly.pdbx_strand_id
1 'polypeptide(L)' 'MFTLVALIVGLMFIVFGLAGVHYAPAVVKAQDRLEVALFDSDELEEDERVKITKGTAAVITFVGFGLIVYGLV' A
#
# COMPACT_ATOMS: atom_id res chain seq x y z
N MET A 1 -15.25 -1.64 22.18
CA MET A 1 -15.50 -2.18 20.82
C MET A 1 -14.72 -1.42 19.75
N PHE A 2 -14.74 -0.08 19.77
CA PHE A 2 -14.01 0.77 18.81
C PHE A 2 -12.48 0.54 18.78
N THR A 3 -11.83 0.46 19.94
CA THR A 3 -10.37 0.21 20.05
C THR A 3 -9.93 -1.12 19.45
N LEU A 4 -10.69 -2.20 19.64
CA LEU A 4 -10.37 -3.51 19.08
C LEU A 4 -10.43 -3.49 17.56
N VAL A 5 -11.45 -2.84 17.00
CA VAL A 5 -11.59 -2.67 15.54
C VAL A 5 -10.45 -1.82 14.99
N ALA A 6 -10.11 -0.71 15.66
CA ALA A 6 -8.99 0.15 15.25
C ALA A 6 -7.64 -0.58 15.25
N LEU A 7 -7.40 -1.44 16.27
CA LEU A 7 -6.20 -2.28 16.33
C LEU A 7 -6.15 -3.28 15.18
N ILE A 8 -7.25 -4.01 14.93
CA ILE A 8 -7.30 -5.01 13.86
C ILE A 8 -7.10 -4.35 12.49
N VAL A 9 -7.84 -3.28 12.19
CA VAL A 9 -7.76 -2.57 10.91
C VAL A 9 -6.39 -1.91 10.73
N GLY A 10 -5.87 -1.27 11.77
CA GLY A 10 -4.55 -0.64 11.72
C GLY A 10 -3.42 -1.65 11.49
N LEU A 11 -3.48 -2.81 12.16
CA LEU A 11 -2.52 -3.89 11.92
C LEU A 11 -2.62 -4.45 10.50
N MET A 12 -3.83 -4.63 9.97
CA MET A 12 -4.00 -5.03 8.57
C MET A 12 -3.34 -4.02 7.62
N PHE A 13 -3.57 -2.72 7.81
CA PHE A 13 -2.96 -1.68 6.97
C PHE A 13 -1.43 -1.69 7.05
N ILE A 14 -0.87 -1.92 8.23
CA ILE A 14 0.58 -2.03 8.39
C ILE A 14 1.11 -3.27 7.65
N VAL A 15 0.50 -4.43 7.85
CA VAL A 15 0.95 -5.68 7.20
C VAL A 15 0.85 -5.59 5.68
N PHE A 16 -0.31 -5.16 5.15
CA PHE A 16 -0.51 -5.01 3.72
C PHE A 16 0.32 -3.87 3.12
N GLY A 17 0.52 -2.77 3.84
CA GLY A 17 1.37 -1.68 3.40
C GLY A 17 2.84 -2.10 3.31
N LEU A 18 3.37 -2.79 4.31
CA LEU A 18 4.73 -3.33 4.28
C LEU A 18 4.90 -4.37 3.16
N ALA A 19 3.91 -5.27 3.00
CA ALA A 19 3.89 -6.22 1.89
C ALA A 19 3.87 -5.49 0.54
N GLY A 20 3.05 -4.44 0.39
CA GLY A 20 2.98 -3.63 -0.82
C GLY A 20 4.32 -2.94 -1.16
N VAL A 21 5.06 -2.44 -0.16
CA VAL A 21 6.40 -1.88 -0.37
C VAL A 21 7.38 -2.94 -0.87
N HIS A 22 7.37 -4.13 -0.25
CA HIS A 22 8.28 -5.21 -0.59
C HIS A 22 7.99 -5.81 -1.97
N TYR A 23 6.71 -6.05 -2.27
CA TYR A 23 6.27 -6.70 -3.50
C TYR A 23 5.90 -5.74 -4.63
N ALA A 24 6.11 -4.43 -4.48
CA ALA A 24 5.78 -3.43 -5.49
C ALA A 24 6.25 -3.78 -6.93
N PRO A 25 7.48 -4.28 -7.16
CA PRO A 25 7.90 -4.69 -8.51
C PRO A 25 7.03 -5.81 -9.10
N ALA A 26 6.70 -6.81 -8.28
CA ALA A 26 5.85 -7.91 -8.69
C ALA A 26 4.40 -7.45 -8.95
N VAL A 27 3.91 -6.49 -8.17
CA VAL A 27 2.58 -5.90 -8.34
C VAL A 27 2.49 -5.14 -9.66
N VAL A 28 3.45 -4.27 -9.96
CA VAL A 28 3.47 -3.51 -11.24
C VAL A 28 3.52 -4.46 -12.43
N LYS A 29 4.40 -5.47 -12.39
CA LYS A 29 4.46 -6.50 -13.44
C LYS A 29 3.15 -7.28 -13.61
N ALA A 30 2.45 -7.55 -12.51
CA ALA A 30 1.14 -8.20 -12.57
C ALA A 30 0.06 -7.27 -13.13
N GLN A 31 0.10 -5.97 -12.80
CA GLN A 31 -0.81 -4.96 -13.35
C GLN A 31 -0.66 -4.83 -14.87
N ASP A 32 0.57 -4.85 -15.38
CA ASP A 32 0.84 -4.83 -16.82
C ASP A 32 0.30 -6.06 -17.51
N ARG A 33 0.54 -7.25 -16.94
CA ARG A 33 0.04 -8.51 -17.50
C ARG A 33 -1.49 -8.58 -17.53
N LEU A 34 -2.15 -7.93 -16.58
CA LEU A 34 -3.60 -7.94 -16.44
C LEU A 34 -4.26 -6.75 -17.14
N GLU A 35 -3.49 -5.84 -17.77
CA GLU A 35 -3.99 -4.61 -18.38
C GLU A 35 -4.84 -3.76 -17.40
N VAL A 36 -4.45 -3.77 -16.12
CA VAL A 36 -5.07 -3.00 -15.02
C VAL A 36 -4.12 -1.97 -14.42
N ALA A 37 -3.08 -1.62 -15.17
CA ALA A 37 -2.16 -0.56 -14.84
C ALA A 37 -2.90 0.76 -14.61
N LEU A 38 -2.58 1.46 -13.51
CA LEU A 38 -3.15 2.79 -13.26
C LEU A 38 -2.55 3.85 -14.20
N PHE A 39 -1.30 3.63 -14.62
CA PHE A 39 -0.54 4.43 -15.56
C PHE A 39 0.03 3.50 -16.62
N ASP A 40 -0.13 3.85 -17.88
CA ASP A 40 0.39 3.08 -19.00
C ASP A 40 1.91 3.28 -19.16
N SER A 41 2.55 2.37 -19.90
CA SER A 41 4.01 2.37 -20.11
C SER A 41 4.53 3.54 -20.94
N ASP A 42 3.65 4.23 -21.66
CA ASP A 42 3.94 5.47 -22.39
C ASP A 42 3.84 6.72 -21.50
N GLU A 43 3.15 6.65 -20.37
CA GLU A 43 3.06 7.74 -19.39
C GLU A 43 4.21 7.73 -18.38
N LEU A 44 4.56 6.54 -17.86
CA LEU A 44 5.57 6.38 -16.82
C LEU A 44 6.45 5.16 -17.08
N GLU A 45 7.75 5.31 -16.78
CA GLU A 45 8.67 4.18 -16.80
C GLU A 45 8.33 3.17 -15.70
N GLU A 46 8.69 1.89 -15.91
CA GLU A 46 8.41 0.81 -14.94
C GLU A 46 8.96 1.15 -13.54
N ASP A 47 10.18 1.70 -13.47
CA ASP A 47 10.81 2.09 -12.21
C ASP A 47 10.04 3.20 -11.47
N GLU A 48 9.44 4.16 -12.21
CA GLU A 48 8.62 5.21 -11.63
C GLU A 48 7.31 4.66 -11.09
N ARG A 49 6.68 3.74 -11.84
CA ARG A 49 5.45 3.04 -11.42
C ARG A 49 5.69 2.20 -10.16
N VAL A 50 6.84 1.54 -10.08
CA VAL A 50 7.28 0.82 -8.87
C VAL A 50 7.49 1.79 -7.71
N LYS A 51 8.13 2.94 -7.93
CA LYS A 51 8.36 3.96 -6.90
C LYS A 51 7.05 4.53 -6.36
N ILE A 52 6.09 4.84 -7.23
CA ILE A 52 4.76 5.31 -6.83
C ILE A 52 4.03 4.23 -6.03
N THR A 53 4.07 2.98 -6.49
CA THR A 53 3.45 1.85 -5.79
C THR A 53 4.03 1.67 -4.39
N LYS A 54 5.35 1.75 -4.24
CA LYS A 54 6.02 1.75 -2.92
C LYS A 54 5.59 2.94 -2.08
N GLY A 55 5.51 4.13 -2.66
CA GLY A 55 5.06 5.34 -1.98
C GLY A 55 3.65 5.20 -1.41
N THR A 56 2.71 4.74 -2.23
CA THR A 56 1.32 4.48 -1.82
C THR A 56 1.25 3.44 -0.70
N ALA A 57 1.99 2.33 -0.82
CA ALA A 57 2.03 1.29 0.19
C ALA A 57 2.63 1.80 1.52
N ALA A 58 3.64 2.66 1.47
CA ALA A 58 4.19 3.32 2.64
C ALA A 58 3.16 4.24 3.31
N VAL A 59 2.41 5.04 2.53
CA VAL A 59 1.32 5.88 3.06
C VAL A 59 0.26 5.04 3.77
N ILE A 60 -0.18 3.93 3.17
CA ILE A 60 -1.14 3.01 3.81
C ILE A 60 -0.60 2.49 5.14
N THR A 61 0.69 2.13 5.19
CA THR A 61 1.36 1.71 6.43
C THR A 61 1.26 2.79 7.51
N PHE A 62 1.54 4.06 7.16
CA PHE A 62 1.43 5.19 8.10
C PHE A 62 -0.01 5.45 8.56
N VAL A 63 -1.00 5.30 7.68
CA VAL A 63 -2.42 5.37 8.06
C VAL A 63 -2.76 4.29 9.09
N GLY A 64 -2.23 3.07 8.91
CA GLY A 64 -2.40 1.98 9.88
C GLY A 64 -1.87 2.34 11.27
N PHE A 65 -0.67 2.92 11.36
CA PHE A 65 -0.14 3.44 12.63
C PHE A 65 -1.03 4.54 13.22
N GLY A 66 -1.50 5.47 12.39
CA GLY A 66 -2.41 6.54 12.82
C GLY A 66 -3.72 6.01 13.40
N LEU A 67 -4.30 4.97 12.80
CA LEU A 67 -5.52 4.31 13.31
C LEU A 67 -5.29 3.63 14.66
N ILE A 68 -4.15 2.96 14.84
CA ILE A 68 -3.80 2.35 16.13
C ILE A 68 -3.66 3.43 17.20
N VAL A 69 -2.91 4.49 16.93
CA VAL A 69 -2.71 5.60 17.87
C VAL A 69 -4.05 6.25 18.22
N TYR A 70 -4.88 6.56 17.23
CA TYR A 70 -6.19 7.16 17.43
C TYR A 70 -7.13 6.27 18.27
N GLY A 71 -7.13 4.95 18.05
CA GLY A 71 -7.97 4.02 18.80
C GLY A 71 -7.54 3.81 20.27
N LEU A 72 -6.31 4.20 20.61
CA LEU A 72 -5.74 4.13 21.96
C LEU A 72 -5.93 5.42 22.78
N VAL A 73 -6.25 6.54 22.11
CA VAL A 73 -6.63 7.82 22.73
C VAL A 73 -8.10 7.80 23.09
#